data_AF-A0A7S2T6H5-F1
#
_entry.id   AF-A0A7S2T6H5-F1
#
_cell.length_a   1.000
_cell.length_b   1.000
_cell.length_c   1.000
_cell.angle_alpha   90.00
_cell.angle_beta   90.00
_cell.angle_gamma   90.00
#
_symmetry.space_group_name_H-M   'P 1'
#
loop_
_entity.id
_entity.type
_entity.pdbx_description
1 polymer ?
#
loop_
_entity_poly.entity_id
_entity_poly.type
_entity_poly.pdbx_seq_one_letter_code
_entity_poly.pdbx_strand_id
1 'polypeptide(L)'
;LTTHSMEEADCLGDRIGIMGSGRLQCVGTSLHLKNAYGSGYRLRVFAPVKKHAVKLGEEILSKVPQSKLLRSNAGSMVFMVPFDSVDNLPAVMNLFEQQYSDQILEWSISHTTLEEVFLQVTNGCGFGMDFEGTEHMSEDLSDSEGESGPGDDDADLDSGGRSNDRLDPPEHAFEIELPQKAEDNTRKKAMQPYF
;
A
#
# COMPACT_ATOMS: atom_id res chain seq x y z
N LEU A 1 -6.75 18.94 -25.89
CA LEU A 1 -5.46 18.27 -25.60
C LEU A 1 -5.78 16.88 -25.05
N THR A 2 -5.10 15.85 -25.54
CA THR A 2 -5.14 14.50 -24.95
C THR A 2 -3.70 14.10 -24.64
N THR A 3 -3.43 13.72 -23.40
CA THR A 3 -2.09 13.32 -22.95
C THR A 3 -2.19 12.12 -22.03
N HIS A 4 -1.11 11.34 -21.96
CA HIS A 4 -0.92 10.27 -20.98
C HIS A 4 -0.17 10.77 -19.74
N SER A 5 0.44 11.96 -19.83
CA SER A 5 1.15 12.57 -18.73
C SER A 5 0.16 13.31 -17.82
N MET A 6 0.03 12.80 -16.60
CA MET A 6 -0.83 13.41 -15.59
C MET A 6 -0.24 14.74 -15.10
N GLU A 7 1.09 14.89 -15.06
CA GLU A 7 1.77 16.17 -14.79
C GLU A 7 1.49 17.22 -15.89
N GLU A 8 1.50 16.83 -17.17
CA GLU A 8 1.17 17.76 -18.27
C GLU A 8 -0.29 18.22 -18.17
N ALA A 9 -1.21 17.29 -17.88
CA ALA A 9 -2.62 17.61 -17.69
C ALA A 9 -2.85 18.54 -16.49
N ASP A 10 -2.12 18.33 -15.39
CA ASP A 10 -2.19 19.17 -14.18
C ASP A 10 -1.68 20.60 -14.45
N CYS A 11 -0.58 20.73 -15.20
CA CYS A 11 0.05 22.03 -15.48
C CYS A 11 -0.70 22.87 -16.51
N LEU A 12 -1.25 22.22 -17.55
CA LEU A 12 -1.79 22.92 -18.73
C LEU A 12 -3.34 22.88 -18.82
N GLY A 13 -4.00 22.01 -18.05
CA GLY A 13 -5.43 21.77 -18.16
C GLY A 13 -6.29 22.62 -17.22
N ASP A 14 -7.18 23.45 -17.79
CA ASP A 14 -8.20 24.16 -16.99
C ASP A 14 -9.27 23.20 -16.43
N ARG A 15 -9.66 22.22 -17.26
CA ARG A 15 -10.54 21.11 -16.90
C ARG A 15 -9.99 19.82 -17.51
N ILE A 16 -9.91 18.81 -16.67
CA ILE A 16 -9.31 17.51 -16.95
C ILE A 16 -10.42 16.47 -16.92
N GLY A 17 -10.43 15.59 -17.91
CA GLY A 17 -11.31 14.43 -17.96
C GLY A 17 -10.48 13.16 -17.97
N ILE A 18 -10.79 12.22 -17.08
CA ILE A 18 -10.12 10.92 -17.01
C ILE A 18 -11.00 9.89 -17.72
N MET A 19 -10.41 9.16 -18.66
CA MET A 19 -11.07 8.11 -19.42
C MET A 19 -10.48 6.74 -19.06
N GLY A 20 -11.33 5.74 -18.89
CA GLY A 20 -10.96 4.35 -18.59
C GLY A 20 -11.93 3.39 -19.27
N SER A 21 -11.42 2.29 -19.84
CA SER A 21 -12.20 1.29 -20.60
C SER A 21 -13.12 1.90 -21.67
N GLY A 22 -12.63 2.92 -22.39
CA GLY A 22 -13.39 3.62 -23.45
C GLY A 22 -14.55 4.49 -22.95
N ARG A 23 -14.64 4.74 -21.64
CA ARG A 23 -15.67 5.59 -21.03
C ARG A 23 -15.06 6.69 -20.20
N LEU A 24 -15.72 7.85 -20.18
CA LEU A 24 -15.34 8.97 -19.33
C LEU A 24 -15.71 8.65 -17.88
N GLN A 25 -14.71 8.61 -17.00
CA GLN A 25 -14.88 8.23 -15.60
C GLN A 25 -15.20 9.45 -14.72
N CYS A 26 -14.46 10.54 -14.89
CA CYS A 26 -14.69 11.79 -14.17
C CYS A 26 -14.18 12.99 -14.97
N VAL A 27 -14.70 14.19 -14.64
CA VAL A 27 -14.28 15.47 -15.21
C VAL A 27 -14.31 16.55 -14.16
N GLY A 28 -13.27 17.36 -14.06
CA GLY A 28 -13.19 18.46 -13.12
C GLY A 28 -11.95 19.33 -13.33
N THR A 29 -11.76 20.34 -12.47
CA THR A 29 -10.45 20.98 -12.35
C THR A 29 -9.49 20.03 -11.64
N SER A 30 -8.18 20.23 -11.80
CA SER A 30 -7.19 19.38 -11.10
C SER A 30 -7.44 19.30 -9.59
N LEU A 31 -7.64 20.45 -8.93
CA LEU A 31 -7.91 20.50 -7.50
C LEU A 31 -9.21 19.78 -7.12
N HIS A 32 -10.26 19.93 -7.93
CA HIS A 32 -11.52 19.23 -7.67
C HIS A 32 -11.35 17.71 -7.75
N LEU A 33 -10.65 17.22 -8.78
CA LEU A 33 -10.40 15.79 -8.95
C LEU A 33 -9.54 15.22 -7.81
N LYS A 34 -8.48 15.94 -7.40
CA LYS A 34 -7.64 15.58 -6.26
C LYS A 34 -8.42 15.58 -4.93
N ASN A 35 -9.36 16.48 -4.73
CA ASN A 35 -10.16 16.51 -3.51
C ASN A 35 -11.29 15.47 -3.50
N ALA A 36 -11.91 15.21 -4.65
CA ALA A 36 -13.06 14.31 -4.77
C ALA A 36 -12.66 12.82 -4.80
N TYR A 37 -11.54 12.52 -5.46
CA TYR A 37 -11.07 11.15 -5.69
C TYR A 37 -9.70 10.86 -5.09
N GLY A 38 -8.97 11.90 -4.70
CA GLY A 38 -7.69 11.72 -4.03
C GLY A 38 -7.84 11.34 -2.57
N SER A 39 -6.77 10.78 -2.02
CA SER A 39 -6.76 10.30 -0.64
C SER A 39 -6.23 11.34 0.36
N GLY A 40 -5.81 12.54 -0.08
CA GLY A 40 -5.33 13.59 0.81
C GLY A 40 -3.84 13.87 0.66
N TYR A 41 -3.11 13.93 1.75
CA TYR A 41 -1.67 14.13 1.79
C TYR A 41 -0.96 12.83 2.11
N ARG A 42 0.23 12.63 1.55
CA ARG A 42 1.15 11.55 1.90
C ARG A 42 2.22 12.09 2.83
N LEU A 43 2.22 11.62 4.06
CA LEU A 43 3.26 11.88 5.05
C LEU A 43 4.24 10.70 5.03
N ARG A 44 5.46 10.93 4.59
CA ARG A 44 6.56 9.96 4.63
C ARG A 44 7.47 10.28 5.79
N VAL A 45 7.86 9.26 6.56
CA VAL A 45 8.83 9.39 7.64
C VAL A 45 9.82 8.23 7.58
N PHE A 46 11.10 8.54 7.76
CA PHE A 46 12.18 7.57 7.77
C PHE A 46 12.87 7.54 9.14
N ALA A 47 12.67 6.43 9.85
CA ALA A 47 13.27 6.13 11.14
C ALA A 47 14.04 4.80 11.05
N PRO A 48 15.39 4.81 11.07
CA PRO A 48 16.20 3.62 10.80
C PRO A 48 16.06 2.54 11.88
N VAL A 49 15.73 2.95 13.11
CA VAL A 49 15.54 2.03 14.24
C VAL A 49 14.07 1.58 14.28
N LYS A 50 13.83 0.27 14.08
CA LYS A 50 12.48 -0.32 14.09
C LYS A 50 11.64 0.08 15.31
N LYS A 51 12.23 0.09 16.51
CA LYS A 51 11.54 0.47 17.75
C LYS A 51 11.04 1.92 17.73
N HIS A 52 11.79 2.83 17.11
CA HIS A 52 11.38 4.23 16.96
C HIS A 52 10.27 4.36 15.93
N ALA A 53 10.37 3.62 14.81
CA ALA A 53 9.33 3.60 13.79
C ALA A 53 7.96 3.17 14.35
N VAL A 54 7.90 2.08 15.13
CA VAL A 54 6.65 1.60 15.73
C VAL A 54 6.03 2.65 16.66
N LYS A 55 6.81 3.17 17.61
CA LYS A 55 6.35 4.22 18.54
C LYS A 55 5.85 5.47 17.81
N LEU A 56 6.58 5.88 16.78
CA LEU A 56 6.24 7.05 16.00
C LEU A 56 4.93 6.85 15.22
N GLY A 57 4.74 5.66 14.64
CA GLY A 57 3.49 5.30 13.98
C GLY A 57 2.29 5.36 14.93
N GLU A 58 2.43 4.85 16.16
CA GLU A 58 1.40 4.95 17.19
C GLU A 58 1.08 6.40 17.56
N GLU A 59 2.09 7.26 17.73
CA GLU A 59 1.87 8.67 18.05
C GLU A 59 1.23 9.46 16.88
N ILE A 60 1.63 9.17 15.64
CA ILE A 60 1.00 9.77 14.45
C ILE A 60 -0.48 9.38 14.38
N LEU A 61 -0.81 8.10 14.58
CA LEU A 61 -2.20 7.61 14.57
C LEU A 61 -3.00 8.18 15.75
N SER A 62 -2.37 8.41 16.90
CA SER A 62 -2.99 9.06 18.06
C SER A 62 -3.36 10.52 17.79
N LYS A 63 -2.46 11.29 17.15
CA LYS A 63 -2.72 12.70 16.78
C LYS A 63 -3.61 12.85 15.55
N VAL A 64 -3.54 11.91 14.61
CA VAL A 64 -4.28 11.93 13.35
C VAL A 64 -5.01 10.60 13.17
N PRO A 65 -6.12 10.38 13.90
CA PRO A 65 -6.82 9.10 13.90
C PRO A 65 -7.47 8.74 12.56
N GLN A 66 -7.69 9.73 11.68
CA GLN A 66 -8.20 9.50 10.34
C GLN A 66 -7.12 9.09 9.33
N SER A 67 -5.84 9.14 9.73
CA SER A 67 -4.75 8.74 8.85
C SER A 67 -4.68 7.22 8.68
N LYS A 68 -4.21 6.77 7.52
CA LYS A 68 -4.02 5.34 7.22
C LYS A 68 -2.55 5.08 6.92
N LEU A 69 -1.97 4.07 7.54
CA LEU A 69 -0.64 3.59 7.17
C LEU A 69 -0.75 2.84 5.82
N LEU A 70 -0.14 3.38 4.77
CA LEU A 70 -0.12 2.75 3.45
C LEU A 70 1.04 1.75 3.33
N ARG A 71 2.22 2.14 3.83
CA ARG A 71 3.44 1.34 3.71
C ARG A 71 4.32 1.48 4.94
N SER A 72 4.94 0.38 5.34
CA SER A 72 5.97 0.34 6.37
C SER A 72 7.03 -0.68 5.96
N ASN A 73 8.18 -0.21 5.50
CA ASN A 73 9.30 -1.07 5.10
C ASN A 73 10.64 -0.45 5.48
N ALA A 74 11.58 -1.26 5.97
CA ALA A 74 12.96 -0.85 6.29
C ALA A 74 13.10 0.48 7.09
N GLY A 75 12.14 0.79 7.96
CA GLY A 75 12.12 2.05 8.73
C GLY A 75 11.48 3.25 8.01
N SER A 76 11.09 3.13 6.74
CA SER A 76 10.28 4.08 5.99
C SER A 76 8.80 3.77 6.20
N MET A 77 8.05 4.75 6.68
CA MET A 77 6.60 4.69 6.84
C MET A 77 5.94 5.74 5.96
N VAL A 78 4.84 5.38 5.30
CA VAL A 78 4.03 6.30 4.50
C VAL A 78 2.62 6.27 5.02
N PHE A 79 2.16 7.41 5.53
CA PHE A 79 0.80 7.63 5.99
C PHE A 79 0.03 8.44 4.96
N MET A 80 -1.22 8.08 4.75
CA MET A 80 -2.20 8.91 4.07
C MET A 80 -2.97 9.70 5.11
N VAL A 81 -3.01 11.02 4.96
CA VAL A 81 -3.71 11.96 5.83
C VAL A 81 -4.84 12.61 5.03
N PRO A 82 -6.12 12.38 5.37
CA PRO A 82 -7.24 13.00 4.69
C PRO A 82 -7.20 14.53 4.74
N PHE A 83 -7.82 15.19 3.76
CA PHE A 83 -7.90 16.65 3.68
C PHE A 83 -8.55 17.29 4.92
N ASP A 84 -9.52 16.61 5.54
CA ASP A 84 -10.21 17.10 6.75
C ASP A 84 -9.32 17.08 8.01
N SER A 85 -8.20 16.36 7.96
CA SER A 85 -7.28 16.17 9.09
C SER A 85 -5.97 16.96 8.95
N VAL A 86 -5.87 17.85 7.95
CA VAL A 86 -4.66 18.64 7.65
C VAL A 86 -4.28 19.56 8.80
N ASP A 87 -5.25 20.05 9.57
CA ASP A 87 -5.02 20.92 10.73
C ASP A 87 -4.17 20.24 11.82
N ASN A 88 -4.10 18.91 11.83
CA ASN A 88 -3.27 18.14 12.76
C ASN A 88 -1.82 17.95 12.28
N LEU A 89 -1.51 18.21 10.99
CA LEU A 89 -0.16 18.04 10.46
C LEU A 89 0.89 18.92 11.16
N PRO A 90 0.64 20.21 11.46
CA PRO A 90 1.60 21.01 12.23
C PRO A 90 1.93 20.41 13.60
N ALA A 91 0.95 19.81 14.28
CA ALA A 91 1.17 19.16 15.57
C ALA A 91 2.02 17.89 15.46
N VAL A 92 1.97 17.21 14.31
CA VAL A 92 2.81 16.05 13.99
C VAL A 92 4.23 16.51 13.60
N MET A 93 4.37 17.56 12.79
CA MET A 93 5.68 18.15 12.46
C MET A 93 6.44 18.60 13.71
N ASN A 94 5.77 19.34 14.60
CA ASN A 94 6.36 19.78 15.86
C ASN A 94 6.82 18.61 16.73
N LEU A 95 6.11 17.48 16.69
CA LEU A 95 6.49 16.26 17.40
C LEU A 95 7.76 15.65 16.82
N PHE A 96 7.90 15.64 15.49
CA PHE A 96 9.11 15.18 14.83
C PHE A 96 10.32 16.04 15.19
N GLU A 97 10.14 17.36 15.24
CA GLU A 97 11.23 18.30 15.53
C GLU A 97 11.60 18.36 17.02
N GLN A 98 10.65 18.17 17.94
CA GLN A 98 10.92 18.31 19.39
C GLN A 98 11.24 16.98 20.09
N GLN A 99 10.46 15.94 19.81
CA GLN A 99 10.50 14.70 20.59
C GLN A 99 11.28 13.59 19.86
N TYR A 100 11.40 13.68 18.53
CA TYR A 100 11.98 12.64 17.69
C TYR A 100 13.09 13.13 16.76
N SER A 101 13.67 14.32 17.01
CA SER A 101 14.74 14.91 16.19
C SER A 101 15.91 13.95 15.96
N ASP A 102 16.24 13.17 16.99
CA ASP A 102 17.40 12.26 16.97
C ASP A 102 17.04 10.86 16.45
N GLN A 103 15.75 10.59 16.24
CA GLN A 103 15.21 9.28 15.89
C GLN A 103 14.74 9.22 14.43
N ILE A 104 14.40 10.37 13.85
CA ILE A 104 13.96 10.53 12.46
C ILE A 104 15.14 11.05 11.65
N LEU A 105 15.49 10.35 10.58
CA LEU A 105 16.52 10.81 9.64
C LEU A 105 15.94 11.80 8.63
N GLU A 106 14.72 11.54 8.16
CA GLU A 106 14.06 12.33 7.14
C GLU A 106 12.54 12.20 7.26
N TRP A 107 11.82 13.28 6.99
CA TRP A 107 10.37 13.25 6.79
C TRP A 107 9.98 14.18 5.65
N SER A 108 8.88 13.86 4.97
CA SER A 108 8.36 14.69 3.87
C SER A 108 6.84 14.59 3.79
N ILE A 109 6.22 15.65 3.26
CA ILE A 109 4.78 15.69 3.01
C ILE A 109 4.57 16.02 1.54
N SER A 110 3.75 15.22 0.87
CA SER A 110 3.39 15.38 -0.53
C SER A 110 1.87 15.45 -0.68
N HIS A 111 1.40 16.22 -1.65
CA HIS A 111 -0.01 16.28 -1.99
C HIS A 111 -0.42 15.08 -2.86
N THR A 112 -1.72 14.74 -2.89
CA THR A 112 -2.23 13.79 -3.89
C THR A 112 -1.92 14.29 -5.31
N THR A 113 -1.49 13.37 -6.16
CA THR A 113 -1.20 13.63 -7.58
C THR A 113 -2.32 13.14 -8.48
N LEU A 114 -2.36 13.59 -9.74
CA LEU A 114 -3.38 13.13 -10.69
C LEU A 114 -3.19 11.66 -11.08
N GLU A 115 -1.97 11.12 -10.99
CA GLU A 115 -1.71 9.69 -11.16
C GLU A 115 -2.46 8.86 -10.11
N GLU A 116 -2.46 9.31 -8.85
CA GLU A 116 -3.16 8.61 -7.77
C GLU A 116 -4.68 8.70 -7.95
N VAL A 117 -5.19 9.86 -8.39
CA VAL A 117 -6.60 10.02 -8.78
C VAL A 117 -6.95 9.09 -9.94
N PHE A 118 -6.10 9.01 -10.96
CA PHE A 118 -6.27 8.14 -12.11
C PHE A 118 -6.40 6.67 -11.65
N LEU A 119 -5.43 6.17 -10.88
CA LEU A 119 -5.46 4.81 -10.35
C LEU A 119 -6.74 4.55 -9.56
N GLN A 120 -7.16 5.49 -8.71
CA GLN A 120 -8.37 5.35 -7.90
C GLN A 120 -9.64 5.25 -8.75
N VAL A 121 -9.79 6.08 -9.79
CA VAL A 121 -11.00 6.08 -10.62
C VAL A 121 -11.00 4.96 -11.67
N THR A 122 -9.83 4.46 -12.07
CA THR A 122 -9.71 3.35 -13.04
C THR A 122 -9.49 2.00 -12.39
N ASN A 123 -9.47 1.89 -11.05
CA ASN A 123 -9.22 0.62 -10.35
C ASN A 123 -10.21 -0.48 -10.77
N GLY A 124 -11.46 -0.13 -11.07
CA GLY A 124 -12.49 -1.06 -11.58
C GLY A 124 -12.48 -1.30 -13.09
N CYS A 125 -11.58 -0.64 -13.83
CA CYS A 125 -11.49 -0.69 -15.29
C CYS A 125 -10.48 -1.74 -15.81
N GLY A 126 -9.90 -2.55 -14.93
CA GLY A 126 -8.83 -3.51 -15.27
C GLY A 126 -7.43 -2.88 -15.32
N PHE A 127 -7.29 -1.62 -14.90
CA PHE A 127 -6.01 -0.95 -14.67
C PHE A 127 -5.58 -0.99 -13.20
N GLY A 128 -6.27 -1.78 -12.37
CA GLY A 128 -5.96 -1.88 -10.95
C GLY A 128 -4.52 -2.32 -10.77
N MET A 129 -3.70 -1.41 -10.27
CA MET A 129 -2.48 -1.78 -9.57
C MET A 129 -2.92 -1.99 -8.13
N ASP A 130 -3.18 -3.24 -7.79
CA ASP A 130 -3.05 -3.71 -6.42
C ASP A 130 -1.72 -3.18 -5.88
N PHE A 131 -1.84 -2.25 -4.92
CA PHE A 131 -0.69 -1.67 -4.25
C PHE A 131 -0.13 -2.68 -3.22
N GLU A 132 0.10 -3.92 -3.66
CA GLU A 132 0.86 -4.96 -2.97
C GLU A 132 2.10 -5.25 -3.82
N GLY A 133 3.09 -4.38 -3.73
CA GLY A 133 4.39 -4.62 -4.35
C GLY A 133 5.14 -5.74 -3.62
N THR A 134 4.92 -6.99 -4.03
CA THR A 134 5.72 -8.15 -3.63
C THR A 134 6.03 -9.03 -4.83
N GLU A 135 7.05 -8.69 -5.64
CA GLU A 135 7.68 -9.61 -6.60
C GLU A 135 9.16 -9.18 -6.69
N HIS A 136 10.11 -9.76 -5.94
CA HIS A 136 10.71 -11.09 -6.14
C HIS A 136 11.00 -11.40 -7.62
N MET A 137 12.13 -10.87 -8.09
CA MET A 137 12.76 -11.31 -9.33
C MET A 137 13.60 -12.55 -9.00
N SER A 138 13.03 -13.74 -9.14
CA SER A 138 13.80 -14.97 -9.33
C SER A 138 13.86 -15.24 -10.83
N GLU A 139 15.03 -15.00 -11.41
CA GLU A 139 15.39 -15.39 -12.76
C GLU A 139 15.50 -16.92 -12.82
N ASP A 140 14.43 -17.60 -13.23
CA ASP A 140 14.54 -18.94 -13.81
C ASP A 140 14.58 -18.77 -15.33
N LEU A 141 15.79 -18.69 -15.88
CA LEU A 141 16.05 -18.87 -17.30
C LEU A 141 16.21 -20.37 -17.56
N SER A 142 15.15 -21.01 -18.06
CA SER A 142 15.23 -22.32 -18.71
C SER A 142 15.47 -22.11 -20.21
N ASP A 143 16.70 -22.34 -20.63
CA ASP A 143 17.12 -22.37 -22.03
C ASP A 143 16.77 -23.73 -22.65
N SER A 144 16.11 -23.71 -23.80
CA SER A 144 15.79 -24.83 -24.69
C SER A 144 15.85 -24.20 -26.09
N GLU A 145 16.71 -24.61 -27.02
CA GLU A 145 16.69 -25.87 -27.77
C GLU A 145 18.06 -26.13 -28.45
N GLY A 146 18.39 -27.39 -28.78
CA GLY A 146 19.42 -27.67 -29.80
C GLY A 146 20.10 -29.05 -29.76
N GLU A 147 19.49 -30.00 -30.47
CA GLU A 147 19.94 -31.32 -30.98
C GLU A 147 21.42 -31.78 -30.86
N SER A 148 21.60 -33.03 -30.42
CA SER A 148 22.36 -34.08 -31.16
C SER A 148 22.22 -35.46 -30.44
N GLY A 149 21.76 -36.51 -31.12
CA GLY A 149 21.91 -37.92 -30.67
C GLY A 149 23.22 -38.54 -31.20
N PRO A 150 23.40 -39.89 -31.23
CA PRO A 150 22.81 -40.98 -30.42
C PRO A 150 23.91 -41.95 -29.85
N GLY A 151 23.49 -43.02 -29.14
CA GLY A 151 24.33 -44.17 -28.71
C GLY A 151 24.71 -44.10 -27.23
N ASP A 152 24.77 -45.16 -26.42
CA ASP A 152 24.69 -46.61 -26.63
C ASP A 152 24.30 -47.26 -25.27
N ASP A 153 23.74 -48.47 -25.37
CA ASP A 153 23.98 -49.66 -24.54
C ASP A 153 23.82 -49.71 -22.99
N ASP A 154 23.14 -50.80 -22.61
CA ASP A 154 23.37 -51.70 -21.47
C ASP A 154 22.96 -51.36 -20.02
N ALA A 155 21.92 -52.10 -19.63
CA ALA A 155 21.89 -53.08 -18.53
C ALA A 155 21.94 -52.63 -17.03
N ASP A 156 20.98 -53.23 -16.31
CA ASP A 156 21.15 -53.94 -15.04
C ASP A 156 20.94 -53.24 -13.66
N LEU A 157 20.16 -53.98 -12.85
CA LEU A 157 20.29 -54.26 -11.39
C LEU A 157 20.00 -53.10 -10.41
N ASP A 158 18.92 -53.17 -9.63
CA ASP A 158 18.68 -53.93 -8.38
C ASP A 158 19.00 -53.16 -7.09
N SER A 159 18.03 -53.29 -6.17
CA SER A 159 18.05 -53.16 -4.70
C SER A 159 18.62 -51.93 -3.99
N GLY A 160 17.77 -51.40 -3.09
CA GLY A 160 18.20 -51.25 -1.69
C GLY A 160 18.15 -49.86 -1.07
N GLY A 161 17.07 -49.59 -0.32
CA GLY A 161 17.19 -49.35 1.13
C GLY A 161 17.37 -47.93 1.68
N ARG A 162 16.58 -47.69 2.73
CA ARG A 162 16.77 -46.84 3.93
C ARG A 162 16.24 -45.40 3.95
N SER A 163 15.16 -45.27 4.72
CA SER A 163 15.04 -44.53 5.99
C SER A 163 15.46 -43.06 6.09
N ASN A 164 14.55 -42.29 6.74
CA ASN A 164 14.75 -41.01 7.45
C ASN A 164 14.97 -39.78 6.55
N ASP A 165 14.42 -38.59 6.79
CA ASP A 165 14.02 -37.93 8.04
C ASP A 165 12.87 -36.92 7.82
N ARG A 166 12.08 -36.74 8.87
CA ARG A 166 11.24 -35.57 9.10
C ARG A 166 12.09 -34.30 9.02
N LEU A 167 11.62 -33.32 8.26
CA LEU A 167 11.94 -31.91 8.47
C LEU A 167 10.62 -31.12 8.39
N ASP A 168 10.18 -30.65 9.55
CA ASP A 168 9.08 -29.72 9.72
C ASP A 168 9.34 -28.41 8.95
N PRO A 169 8.32 -27.76 8.39
CA PRO A 169 8.46 -26.41 7.86
C PRO A 169 8.72 -25.40 8.99
N PRO A 170 9.60 -24.39 8.78
CA PRO A 170 9.91 -23.41 9.81
C PRO A 170 8.73 -22.47 10.11
N GLU A 171 8.54 -22.26 11.41
CA GLU A 171 7.55 -21.40 12.04
C GLU A 171 7.74 -19.89 11.73
N HIS A 172 6.64 -19.16 11.94
CA HIS A 172 6.51 -17.71 12.14
C HIS A 172 6.44 -16.78 10.92
N ALA A 173 5.31 -16.85 10.20
CA ALA A 173 4.67 -15.62 9.72
C ALA A 173 3.94 -14.96 10.91
N PHE A 174 4.44 -13.83 11.38
CA PHE A 174 3.74 -13.00 12.36
C PHE A 174 2.75 -12.11 11.62
N GLU A 175 1.49 -12.53 11.61
CA GLU A 175 0.35 -11.73 11.19
C GLU A 175 0.01 -10.74 12.33
N ILE A 176 0.10 -9.44 12.06
CA ILE A 176 -0.40 -8.43 13.00
C ILE A 176 -1.91 -8.35 12.78
N GLU A 177 -2.67 -9.12 13.55
CA GLU A 177 -4.13 -8.99 13.62
C GLU A 177 -4.50 -7.58 14.12
N LEU A 178 -5.20 -6.84 13.26
CA LEU A 178 -5.99 -5.68 13.66
C LEU A 178 -7.10 -6.14 14.62
N PRO A 179 -7.35 -5.46 15.75
CA PRO A 179 -8.46 -5.83 16.63
C PRO A 179 -9.79 -5.63 15.89
N GLN A 180 -10.48 -6.73 15.61
CA GLN A 180 -11.84 -6.74 15.11
C GLN A 180 -12.77 -6.10 16.16
N LYS A 181 -13.50 -5.06 15.74
CA LYS A 181 -14.61 -4.49 16.54
C LYS A 181 -15.67 -5.56 16.77
N ALA A 182 -15.78 -6.01 18.01
CA ALA A 182 -16.96 -6.70 18.52
C ALA A 182 -18.02 -5.66 18.88
N GLU A 183 -19.17 -5.68 18.20
CA GLU A 183 -20.42 -5.14 18.74
C GLU A 183 -21.62 -5.76 17.98
N ASP A 184 -22.03 -6.95 18.42
CA ASP A 184 -23.37 -7.49 18.15
C ASP A 184 -24.25 -7.28 19.39
N ASN A 185 -25.24 -6.39 19.23
CA ASN A 185 -26.64 -6.64 19.56
C ASN A 185 -27.00 -7.02 21.01
N THR A 186 -27.20 -6.01 21.85
CA THR A 186 -28.22 -6.13 22.92
C THR A 186 -29.55 -5.57 22.43
N ARG A 187 -30.38 -6.52 22.02
CA ARG A 187 -31.80 -6.43 21.68
C ARG A 187 -32.64 -5.90 22.87
N LYS A 188 -33.68 -5.11 22.54
CA LYS A 188 -34.98 -4.90 23.24
C LYS A 188 -35.11 -3.82 24.33
N LYS A 189 -35.76 -2.70 23.96
CA LYS A 189 -36.86 -2.06 24.71
C LYS A 189 -37.61 -1.13 23.74
N ALA A 190 -38.70 -1.59 23.09
CA ALA A 190 -40.08 -1.50 23.55
C ALA A 190 -40.51 -0.07 23.94
N MET A 191 -41.36 0.52 23.08
CA MET A 191 -42.46 1.47 23.32
C MET A 191 -42.39 2.35 24.58
N GLN A 192 -42.38 3.68 24.38
CA GLN A 192 -43.53 4.57 24.65
C GLN A 192 -43.22 6.03 24.22
N PRO A 193 -44.21 6.79 23.73
CA PRO A 193 -44.07 8.21 23.45
C PRO A 193 -44.47 9.05 24.67
N TYR A 194 -43.78 10.15 24.95
CA TYR A 194 -44.29 11.23 25.79
C TYR A 194 -43.77 12.59 25.31
N PHE A 195 -44.74 13.48 25.07
CA PHE A 195 -44.71 14.89 24.66
C PHE A 195 -44.43 15.21 23.20
#